data_AF-X0TU07-F1
#
_entry.id   AF-X0TU07-F1
#
_cell.length_a   1.000
_cell.length_b   1.000
_cell.length_c   1.000
_cell.angle_alpha   90.00
_cell.angle_beta   90.00
_cell.angle_gamma   90.00
#
_symmetry.space_group_name_H-M   'P 1'
#
loop_
_entity.id
_entity.type
_entity.pdbx_description
1 polymer ?
#
loop_
_entity_poly.entity_id
_entity_poly.type
_entity_poly.pdbx_seq_one_letter_code
_entity_poly.pdbx_strand_id
1 'polypeptide(L)' 'MGKDLYNNFKVARDTFDEADEALGFKISQLCFEGPWEDLTRTINTQPAILTASVSALRVLQI' A
#
# COMPACT_ATOMS: atom_id res chain seq x y z
N MET A 1 -7.06 0.83 -2.14
CA MET A 1 -6.24 0.01 -3.04
C MET A 1 -5.46 -1.04 -2.25
N GLY A 2 -5.31 -2.27 -2.75
CA GLY A 2 -4.46 -3.32 -2.12
C GLY A 2 -4.98 -3.99 -0.85
N LYS A 3 -6.16 -3.61 -0.32
CA LYS A 3 -6.70 -4.12 0.96
C LYS A 3 -6.94 -5.63 0.96
N ASP A 4 -7.45 -6.19 -0.15
CA ASP A 4 -7.70 -7.62 -0.26
C ASP A 4 -6.40 -8.43 -0.22
N LEU A 5 -5.37 -7.97 -0.92
CA LEU A 5 -4.05 -8.61 -0.89
C LEU A 5 -3.46 -8.55 0.52
N TYR A 6 -3.49 -7.36 1.15
CA TYR A 6 -3.05 -7.16 2.53
C TYR A 6 -3.73 -8.12 3.51
N ASN A 7 -5.05 -8.31 3.39
CA ASN A 7 -5.78 -9.20 4.31
C ASN A 7 -5.45 -10.68 4.08
N ASN A 8 -5.24 -11.10 2.84
CA ASN A 8 -5.13 -12.52 2.49
C ASN A 8 -3.69 -13.05 2.43
N PHE A 9 -2.69 -12.20 2.20
CA PHE A 9 -1.31 -12.65 1.99
C PHE A 9 -0.34 -11.99 2.98
N LYS A 10 0.48 -12.79 3.65
CA LYS A 10 1.50 -12.27 4.58
C LYS A 10 2.49 -11.35 3.86
N VAL A 11 2.96 -11.75 2.68
CA VAL A 11 3.92 -10.95 1.90
C VAL A 11 3.35 -9.59 1.50
N ALA A 12 2.03 -9.49 1.30
CA ALA A 12 1.37 -8.22 1.03
C ALA A 12 1.40 -7.31 2.28
N ARG A 13 1.14 -7.85 3.48
CA ARG A 13 1.26 -7.09 4.74
C ARG A 13 2.67 -6.59 4.96
N ASP A 14 3.65 -7.48 4.84
CA ASP A 14 5.06 -7.14 5.01
C ASP A 14 5.48 -6.00 4.04
N THR A 15 4.95 -6.00 2.81
CA THR A 15 5.21 -4.92 1.84
C THR A 15 4.60 -3.58 2.23
N PHE A 16 3.39 -3.57 2.78
CA PHE A 16 2.77 -2.34 3.27
C PHE A 16 3.45 -1.83 4.55
N ASP A 17 3.91 -2.74 5.43
CA ASP A 17 4.66 -2.40 6.63
C ASP A 17 6.02 -1.77 6.28
N GLU A 18 6.76 -2.35 5.32
CA GLU A 18 8.00 -1.78 4.77
C GLU A 18 7.75 -0.37 4.19
N ALA A 19 6.66 -0.18 3.45
CA ALA A 19 6.31 1.11 2.86
C ALA A 19 5.94 2.15 3.93
N ASP A 20 5.17 1.75 4.94
CA ASP A 20 4.81 2.61 6.08
C ASP A 20 6.08 3.09 6.82
N GLU A 21 7.04 2.20 7.06
CA GLU A 21 8.32 2.52 7.71
C GLU A 21 9.16 3.47 6.84
N ALA A 22 9.31 3.17 5.55
CA ALA A 22 10.13 3.97 4.64
C ALA A 22 9.58 5.39 4.42
N LEU A 23 8.25 5.55 4.42
CA LEU A 23 7.59 6.83 4.22
C LEU A 23 7.45 7.66 5.50
N GLY A 24 7.54 7.03 6.67
CA GLY A 24 7.34 7.69 7.97
C GLY A 24 5.87 8.04 8.27
N PHE A 25 4.92 7.50 7.47
CA PHE A 25 3.49 7.63 7.71
C PHE A 25 2.75 6.39 7.20
N LYS A 26 1.51 6.21 7.66
CA LYS A 26 0.68 5.05 7.34
C LYS A 26 0.06 5.14 5.95
N ILE A 27 0.84 4.80 4.91
CA ILE A 27 0.34 4.68 3.53
C ILE A 27 -0.69 3.55 3.42
N SER A 28 -0.54 2.49 4.21
CA SER A 28 -1.52 1.42 4.36
C SER A 28 -2.90 1.96 4.73
N GLN A 29 -2.99 2.77 5.80
CA GLN A 29 -4.24 3.40 6.24
C GLN A 29 -4.82 4.32 5.18
N LEU A 30 -4.00 5.17 4.55
CA LEU A 30 -4.45 6.07 3.49
C LEU A 30 -5.00 5.29 2.28
N CYS A 31 -4.37 4.18 1.91
CA CYS A 31 -4.82 3.31 0.81
C CYS A 31 -6.15 2.61 1.10
N PHE A 32 -6.44 2.29 2.36
CA PHE A 32 -7.57 1.44 2.74
C PHE A 32 -8.79 2.24 3.18
N GLU A 33 -8.57 3.37 3.84
CA GLU A 33 -9.58 4.10 4.61
C GLU A 33 -9.44 5.62 4.45
N GLY A 34 -8.38 6.09 3.78
CA GLY A 34 -8.15 7.50 3.57
C GLY A 34 -9.18 8.18 2.67
N PRO A 35 -9.46 9.48 2.89
CA PRO A 35 -10.37 10.22 2.04
C PRO A 35 -9.81 10.30 0.61
N TRP A 36 -10.72 10.24 -0.37
CA TRP A 36 -10.36 10.26 -1.79
C TRP A 36 -9.51 11.47 -2.18
N GLU A 37 -9.83 12.64 -1.62
CA GLU A 37 -9.11 13.89 -1.90
C GLU A 37 -7.65 13.81 -1.45
N ASP A 38 -7.36 13.23 -0.29
CA ASP A 38 -5.97 13.06 0.14
C ASP A 38 -5.25 11.96 -0.62
N LEU A 39 -5.93 10.84 -0.89
CA LEU A 39 -5.33 9.72 -1.62
C LEU A 39 -4.94 10.10 -3.05
N THR A 40 -5.68 11.04 -3.68
CA THR A 40 -5.44 11.47 -5.07
C THR A 40 -4.41 12.58 -5.23
N ARG A 41 -3.92 13.16 -4.13
CA ARG A 41 -2.80 14.10 -4.17
C ARG A 41 -1.56 13.37 -4.65
N THR A 42 -0.87 13.91 -5.65
CA THR A 42 0.31 13.27 -6.28
C THR A 42 1.35 12.74 -5.27
N ILE A 43 1.58 13.48 -4.18
CA ILE A 43 2.50 13.09 -3.10
C ILE A 43 2.11 11.80 -2.39
N ASN A 44 0.81 11.48 -2.36
CA ASN A 44 0.25 10.28 -1.76
C ASN A 44 -0.06 9.21 -2.81
N THR A 45 -0.63 9.59 -3.96
CA THR A 45 -1.01 8.65 -5.01
C THR A 45 0.17 7.87 -5.56
N GLN A 46 1.33 8.52 -5.75
CA GLN A 46 2.52 7.86 -6.29
C GLN A 46 3.04 6.74 -5.37
N PRO A 47 3.32 6.99 -4.07
CA PRO A 47 3.73 5.92 -3.17
C PRO A 47 2.63 4.88 -2.95
N ALA A 48 1.35 5.29 -2.94
CA ALA A 48 0.22 4.36 -2.83
C ALA A 48 0.19 3.35 -3.99
N ILE A 49 0.29 3.84 -5.25
CA ILE A 49 0.34 3.00 -6.44
C ILE A 49 1.56 2.08 -6.40
N LEU A 50 2.75 2.62 -6.10
CA LEU A 50 3.97 1.82 -6.02
C LEU A 50 3.84 0.68 -5.01
N THR A 51 3.37 0.99 -3.80
CA THR A 51 3.17 0.01 -2.72
C THR A 51 2.19 -1.08 -3.14
N ALA A 52 1.05 -0.70 -3.73
CA ALA A 52 0.05 -1.66 -4.19
C ALA A 52 0.57 -2.54 -5.34
N SER A 53 1.31 -1.97 -6.29
CA SER A 53 1.90 -2.71 -7.41
C SER A 53 2.98 -3.70 -6.96
N VAL A 54 3.87 -3.30 -6.06
CA VAL A 54 4.90 -4.18 -5.50
C VAL A 54 4.28 -5.27 -4.64
N SER A 55 3.24 -4.94 -3.85
CA SER A 55 2.47 -5.91 -3.07
C SER A 55 1.88 -6.99 -3.98
N ALA A 56 1.21 -6.60 -5.07
CA ALA A 56 0.67 -7.54 -6.05
C ALA A 56 1.76 -8.39 -6.72
N LEU A 57 2.89 -7.77 -7.10
CA LEU A 57 4.01 -8.49 -7.70
C LEU A 57 4.57 -9.56 -6.76
N ARG A 58 4.83 -9.22 -5.49
CA ARG A 58 5.38 -10.16 -4.51
C ARG A 58 4.41 -11.31 -4.20
N VAL A 59 3.10 -11.05 -4.22
CA VAL A 59 2.07 -12.10 -4.10
C VAL A 59 2.08 -13.06 -5.29
N LEU A 60 2.48 -12.62 -6.49
CA LEU A 60 2.55 -13.48 -7.68
C LEU A 60 3.86 -14.28 -7.78
N GLN A 61 4.89 -13.93 -6.99
CA GLN A 61 6.21 -14.58 -7.02
C GLN A 61 6.33 -15.78 -6.07
N ILE A 62 5.27 -16.06 -5.31
CA ILE A 62 5.17 -17.19 -4.38
C ILE A 62 4.45 -18.38 -4.99
#